data_AF-A0A970JMC1-F1
#
_entry.id   AF-A0A970JMC1-F1
#
_cell.length_a   1.000
_cell.length_b   1.000
_cell.length_c   1.000
_cell.angle_alpha   90.00
_cell.angle_beta   90.00
_cell.angle_gamma   90.00
#
_symmetry.space_group_name_H-M   'P 1'
#
loop_
_entity.id
_entity.type
_entity.pdbx_description
1 polymer ?
#
loop_
_entity_poly.entity_id
_entity_poly.type
_entity_poly.pdbx_seq_one_letter_code
_entity_poly.pdbx_strand_id
1 'polypeptide(L)'
;MLCQSCKERPANVHVTRIVNGVRTELHLCQQCAAERGELQVFTMPKFGFSNLVAGLLQSGGSGVCPVSVPASTRRRCSTCGLEYAQFTSTGFLGCSDCYQQFEPMLRPIIGQIHGHTRHTGKAPVRSGNAIRFRRELESLRADLKRLIELEEYEQAAKVRDRIRQLEAEQQMHGAAGQREDEDGQATGGEQR
;
A
#
# COMPACT_ATOMS: atom_id res chain seq x y z
N MET A 1 8.67 39.78 -7.63
CA MET A 1 10.12 39.88 -7.91
C MET A 1 10.40 39.24 -9.27
N LEU A 2 11.39 39.73 -10.02
CA LEU A 2 11.73 39.19 -11.35
C LEU A 2 12.68 38.00 -11.24
N CYS A 3 12.64 37.11 -12.23
CA CYS A 3 13.49 35.94 -12.32
C CYS A 3 14.97 36.34 -12.36
N GLN A 4 15.79 35.72 -11.51
CA GLN A 4 17.23 36.01 -11.45
C GLN A 4 18.01 35.61 -12.71
N SER A 5 17.48 34.69 -13.53
CA SER A 5 18.14 34.20 -14.74
C SER A 5 17.78 35.01 -15.99
N CYS A 6 16.50 35.27 -16.25
CA CYS A 6 16.06 36.01 -17.46
C CYS A 6 15.73 37.47 -17.20
N LYS A 7 15.48 37.88 -15.95
CA LYS A 7 15.08 39.24 -15.55
C LYS A 7 13.84 39.84 -16.24
N GLU A 8 13.18 39.09 -17.11
CA GLU A 8 11.99 39.53 -17.86
C GLU A 8 10.69 39.05 -17.22
N ARG A 9 10.70 37.84 -16.64
CA ARG A 9 9.49 37.15 -16.13
C ARG A 9 9.42 37.17 -14.60
N PRO A 10 8.23 37.12 -13.98
CA PRO A 10 8.10 36.99 -12.53
C PRO A 10 8.71 35.67 -12.02
N ALA A 11 9.37 35.74 -10.87
CA ALA A 11 9.94 34.58 -10.20
C ALA A 11 8.85 33.85 -9.39
N ASN A 12 8.34 32.75 -9.96
CA ASN A 12 7.30 31.92 -9.36
C ASN A 12 7.84 30.60 -8.76
N VAL A 13 9.14 30.34 -8.91
CA VAL A 13 9.79 29.11 -8.45
C VAL A 13 10.92 29.47 -7.48
N HIS A 14 10.90 28.86 -6.30
CA HIS A 14 11.95 28.96 -5.29
C HIS A 14 12.80 27.69 -5.30
N VAL A 15 14.10 27.82 -5.55
CA VAL A 15 15.03 26.69 -5.59
C VAL A 15 16.05 26.85 -4.47
N THR A 16 16.20 25.81 -3.65
CA THR A 16 17.23 25.74 -2.59
C THR A 16 18.18 24.61 -2.92
N ARG A 17 19.45 24.95 -3.17
CA ARG A 17 20.49 23.99 -3.51
C ARG A 17 21.52 23.94 -2.38
N ILE A 18 21.80 22.73 -1.89
CA ILE A 18 22.82 22.47 -0.87
C ILE A 18 23.94 21.68 -1.54
N VAL A 19 25.09 22.31 -1.77
CA VAL A 19 26.30 21.65 -2.30
C VAL A 19 27.41 21.83 -1.28
N ASN A 20 28.05 20.74 -0.85
CA ASN A 20 29.14 20.75 0.14
C ASN A 20 28.78 21.52 1.43
N GLY A 21 27.53 21.40 1.88
CA GLY A 21 27.01 22.08 3.08
C GLY A 21 26.67 23.56 2.89
N VAL A 22 26.93 24.14 1.73
CA VAL A 22 26.58 25.54 1.43
C VAL A 22 25.19 25.59 0.81
N ARG A 23 24.27 26.28 1.48
CA ARG A 23 22.90 26.53 1.01
C ARG A 23 22.87 27.76 0.11
N THR A 24 22.35 27.59 -1.10
CA THR A 24 22.14 28.65 -2.10
C THR A 24 20.67 28.71 -2.47
N GLU A 25 20.11 29.91 -2.52
CA GLU A 25 18.69 30.16 -2.78
C GLU A 25 18.53 30.97 -4.06
N LEU A 26 17.67 30.49 -4.96
CA LEU A 26 17.46 31.03 -6.30
C LEU A 26 15.96 31.26 -6.52
N HIS A 27 15.63 32.44 -7.06
CA HIS A 27 14.26 32.79 -7.45
C HIS A 27 14.15 32.83 -8.97
N LEU A 28 13.52 31.80 -9.54
CA LEU A 28 13.45 31.58 -10.98
C LEU A 28 12.01 31.63 -11.50
N CYS A 29 11.84 31.92 -12.79
CA CYS A 29 10.58 31.65 -13.49
C CYS A 29 10.51 30.17 -13.87
N GLN A 30 9.31 29.68 -14.17
CA GLN A 30 9.06 28.26 -14.51
C GLN A 30 9.91 27.76 -15.68
N GLN A 31 10.11 28.58 -16.72
CA GLN A 31 10.91 28.23 -17.89
C GLN A 31 12.40 28.10 -17.54
N CYS A 32 12.98 29.11 -16.87
CA CYS A 32 14.38 29.06 -16.46
C CYS A 32 14.66 27.95 -15.44
N ALA A 33 13.70 27.61 -14.59
CA ALA A 33 13.81 26.49 -13.66
C ALA A 33 13.80 25.12 -14.38
N ALA A 34 13.00 24.98 -15.44
CA ALA A 34 12.94 23.77 -16.26
C ALA A 34 14.22 23.59 -17.12
N GLU A 35 14.68 24.67 -17.77
CA GLU A 35 15.91 24.68 -18.59
C GLU A 35 17.16 24.33 -17.76
N ARG A 36 17.24 24.83 -16.52
CA ARG A 36 18.36 24.54 -15.61
C ARG A 36 18.27 23.15 -14.97
N GLY A 37 17.20 22.40 -15.24
CA GLY A 37 16.98 21.07 -14.65
C GLY A 37 16.61 21.11 -13.16
N GLU A 38 16.38 22.29 -12.56
CA GLU A 38 15.98 22.41 -11.14
C GLU A 38 14.55 21.90 -10.91
N LEU A 39 13.74 21.89 -11.98
CA LEU A 39 12.42 21.26 -11.97
C LEU A 39 12.48 19.75 -12.24
N GLN A 40 13.63 19.17 -12.66
CA GLN A 40 13.72 17.74 -13.01
C GLN A 40 13.50 16.81 -11.81
N VAL A 41 13.68 17.30 -10.58
CA VAL A 41 13.28 16.55 -9.37
C VAL A 41 11.76 16.37 -9.30
N PHE A 42 10.98 17.31 -9.84
CA PHE A 42 9.52 17.26 -9.89
C PHE A 42 8.97 16.75 -11.24
N THR A 43 9.73 16.85 -12.34
CA THR A 43 9.28 16.50 -13.71
C THR A 43 9.83 15.17 -14.23
N MET A 44 10.64 14.45 -13.46
CA MET A 44 10.97 13.06 -13.75
C MET A 44 10.11 12.11 -12.89
N PRO A 45 9.17 11.37 -13.48
CA PRO A 45 8.63 10.15 -12.86
C PRO A 45 9.68 9.01 -12.85
N LYS A 46 10.92 9.27 -13.28
CA LYS A 46 11.99 8.27 -13.42
C LYS A 46 12.68 7.88 -12.11
N PHE A 47 12.44 8.60 -11.02
CA PHE A 47 12.67 8.09 -9.66
C PHE A 47 11.35 7.70 -8.98
N GLY A 48 10.37 7.25 -9.78
CA GLY A 48 9.14 6.66 -9.28
C GLY A 48 9.42 5.32 -8.61
N PHE A 49 8.65 5.03 -7.56
CA PHE A 49 8.60 3.73 -6.89
C PHE A 49 8.57 2.56 -7.89
N SER A 50 7.91 2.74 -9.04
CA SER A 50 7.89 1.78 -10.16
C SER A 50 9.27 1.36 -10.67
N ASN A 51 10.21 2.30 -10.82
CA ASN A 51 11.55 1.99 -11.32
C ASN A 51 12.40 1.30 -10.25
N LEU A 52 12.18 1.61 -8.97
CA LEU A 52 12.81 0.89 -7.86
C LEU A 52 12.29 -0.54 -7.77
N VAL A 53 10.98 -0.73 -7.89
CA VAL A 53 10.36 -2.06 -7.90
C VAL A 53 10.81 -2.86 -9.13
N ALA A 54 10.74 -2.29 -10.32
CA ALA A 54 11.20 -2.94 -11.55
C ALA A 54 12.70 -3.29 -11.46
N GLY A 55 13.53 -2.39 -10.91
CA GLY A 55 14.94 -2.63 -10.65
C GLY A 55 15.17 -3.78 -9.67
N LEU A 56 14.43 -3.83 -8.56
CA LEU A 56 14.50 -4.92 -7.57
C LEU A 56 14.07 -6.27 -8.18
N LEU A 57 13.09 -6.25 -9.07
CA LEU A 57 12.58 -7.44 -9.74
C LEU A 57 13.50 -7.95 -10.86
N GLN A 58 14.24 -7.06 -11.53
CA GLN A 58 15.14 -7.40 -12.62
C GLN A 58 16.57 -7.63 -12.15
N SER A 59 17.03 -6.97 -11.09
CA SER A 59 18.32 -7.23 -10.49
C SER A 59 18.22 -8.47 -9.61
N GLY A 60 18.48 -9.63 -10.20
CA GLY A 60 18.75 -10.89 -9.48
C GLY A 60 20.03 -10.85 -8.62
N GLY A 61 20.39 -9.71 -8.04
CA GLY A 61 21.68 -9.43 -7.41
C GLY A 61 21.73 -9.83 -5.94
N SER A 62 22.51 -10.89 -5.67
CA SER A 62 23.18 -11.20 -4.40
C SER A 62 22.28 -11.29 -3.16
N GLY A 63 21.50 -12.37 -3.08
CA GLY A 63 20.57 -12.69 -1.99
C GLY A 63 19.23 -13.22 -2.48
N VAL A 64 18.99 -13.12 -3.79
CA VAL A 64 17.79 -13.57 -4.47
C VAL A 64 17.79 -15.09 -4.54
N CYS A 65 17.08 -15.75 -3.61
CA CYS A 65 16.50 -17.04 -3.96
C CYS A 65 15.61 -16.78 -5.18
N PRO A 66 15.82 -17.45 -6.32
CA PRO A 66 14.89 -17.32 -7.43
C PRO A 66 13.52 -17.67 -6.86
N VAL A 67 12.60 -16.69 -6.86
CA VAL A 67 11.20 -16.99 -6.57
C VAL A 67 10.80 -17.94 -7.68
N SER A 68 10.89 -19.24 -7.39
CA SER A 68 10.43 -20.29 -8.27
C SER A 68 8.94 -20.06 -8.40
N VAL A 69 8.54 -19.35 -9.45
CA VAL A 69 7.14 -19.14 -9.78
C VAL A 69 6.54 -20.55 -9.84
N PRO A 70 5.62 -20.91 -8.91
CA PRO A 70 5.00 -22.22 -8.94
C PRO A 70 4.43 -22.44 -10.35
N ALA A 71 4.64 -23.62 -10.94
CA ALA A 71 4.15 -23.92 -12.29
C ALA A 71 2.63 -23.70 -12.45
N SER A 72 1.89 -23.72 -11.33
CA SER A 72 0.45 -23.43 -11.23
C SER A 72 0.07 -21.95 -11.25
N THR A 73 1.03 -21.02 -11.27
CA THR A 73 0.72 -19.58 -11.15
C THR A 73 0.34 -19.01 -12.51
N ARG A 74 -0.89 -18.50 -12.60
CA ARG A 74 -1.42 -17.87 -13.81
C ARG A 74 -0.56 -16.67 -14.18
N ARG A 75 0.02 -16.68 -15.37
CA ARG A 75 0.87 -15.59 -15.88
C ARG A 75 0.08 -14.35 -16.31
N ARG A 76 -1.26 -14.44 -16.36
CA ARG A 76 -2.17 -13.41 -16.83
C ARG A 76 -3.39 -13.27 -15.92
N CYS A 77 -3.75 -12.03 -15.59
CA CYS A 77 -4.96 -11.72 -14.85
C CYS A 77 -6.22 -12.07 -15.66
N SER A 78 -7.20 -12.74 -15.05
CA SER A 78 -8.48 -13.06 -15.71
C SER A 78 -9.37 -11.85 -15.96
N THR A 79 -9.23 -10.80 -15.15
CA THR A 79 -10.14 -9.64 -15.15
C THR A 79 -9.66 -8.56 -16.12
N CYS A 80 -8.42 -8.08 -15.96
CA CYS A 80 -7.88 -7.01 -16.81
C CYS A 80 -6.90 -7.49 -17.89
N GLY A 81 -6.55 -8.78 -17.92
CA GLY A 81 -5.64 -9.33 -18.91
C GLY A 81 -4.16 -8.97 -18.73
N LEU A 82 -3.79 -8.25 -17.66
CA LEU A 82 -2.39 -7.89 -17.37
C LEU A 82 -1.52 -9.14 -17.25
N GLU A 83 -0.37 -9.16 -17.92
CA GLU A 83 0.62 -10.22 -17.78
C GLU A 83 1.64 -9.90 -16.68
N TYR A 84 2.13 -10.94 -16.01
CA TYR A 84 3.12 -10.77 -14.95
C TYR A 84 4.42 -10.12 -15.46
N ALA A 85 4.83 -10.42 -16.69
CA ALA A 85 6.00 -9.80 -17.32
C ALA A 85 5.85 -8.27 -17.45
N GLN A 86 4.62 -7.81 -17.76
CA GLN A 86 4.32 -6.39 -17.83
C GLN A 86 4.44 -5.76 -16.44
N PHE A 87 3.90 -6.40 -15.40
CA PHE A 87 4.09 -5.95 -14.01
C PHE A 87 5.57 -5.86 -13.62
N THR A 88 6.41 -6.85 -13.96
CA THR A 88 7.85 -6.80 -13.63
C THR A 88 8.61 -5.68 -14.34
N SER A 89 8.09 -5.20 -15.48
CA SER A 89 8.66 -4.09 -16.23
C SER A 89 8.16 -2.72 -15.76
N THR A 90 6.89 -2.62 -15.37
CA THR A 90 6.25 -1.34 -15.02
C THR A 90 6.15 -1.10 -13.52
N GLY A 91 6.23 -2.14 -12.69
CA GLY A 91 6.00 -2.09 -11.25
C GLY A 91 4.53 -1.85 -10.85
N PHE A 92 3.59 -1.84 -11.80
CA PHE A 92 2.18 -1.52 -11.54
C PHE A 92 1.23 -2.68 -11.83
N LEU A 93 0.26 -2.85 -10.93
CA LEU A 93 -0.85 -3.80 -11.08
C LEU A 93 -2.05 -3.11 -11.73
N GLY A 94 -2.84 -3.86 -12.50
CA GLY A 94 -3.89 -3.29 -13.35
C GLY A 94 -5.25 -3.17 -12.66
N CYS A 95 -5.63 -4.13 -11.83
CA CYS A 95 -6.91 -4.13 -11.10
C CYS A 95 -6.76 -4.76 -9.71
N SER A 96 -7.82 -4.72 -8.91
CA SER A 96 -7.87 -5.34 -7.57
C SER A 96 -7.52 -6.83 -7.59
N ASP A 97 -8.03 -7.54 -8.59
CA ASP A 97 -7.90 -9.00 -8.67
C ASP A 97 -6.47 -9.44 -8.99
N CYS A 98 -5.64 -8.53 -9.53
CA CYS A 98 -4.23 -8.78 -9.73
C CYS A 98 -3.49 -9.08 -8.42
N TYR A 99 -3.92 -8.49 -7.29
CA TYR A 99 -3.28 -8.75 -5.99
C TYR A 99 -3.48 -10.19 -5.52
N GLN A 100 -4.66 -10.77 -5.79
CA GLN A 100 -4.98 -12.14 -5.41
C GLN A 100 -4.35 -13.14 -6.39
N GLN A 101 -4.47 -12.88 -7.69
CA GLN A 101 -4.01 -13.82 -8.71
C GLN A 101 -2.48 -13.91 -8.79
N PHE A 102 -1.78 -12.82 -8.50
CA PHE A 102 -0.31 -12.79 -8.46
C PHE A 102 0.24 -12.87 -7.03
N GLU A 103 -0.61 -13.15 -6.03
CA GLU A 103 -0.22 -13.22 -4.62
C GLU A 103 1.03 -14.08 -4.36
N PRO A 104 1.18 -15.29 -4.94
CA PRO A 104 2.35 -16.13 -4.70
C PRO A 104 3.66 -15.46 -5.15
N MET A 105 3.60 -14.65 -6.20
CA MET A 105 4.74 -13.92 -6.75
C MET A 105 4.97 -12.59 -6.01
N LEU A 106 3.89 -11.93 -5.57
CA LEU A 106 3.94 -10.65 -4.86
C LEU A 106 4.45 -10.77 -3.41
N ARG A 107 4.07 -11.84 -2.70
CA ARG A 107 4.47 -12.05 -1.29
C ARG A 107 5.97 -11.90 -1.01
N PRO A 108 6.89 -12.56 -1.74
CA PRO A 108 8.32 -12.41 -1.50
C PRO A 108 8.81 -10.98 -1.79
N ILE A 109 8.28 -10.34 -2.84
CA ILE A 109 8.63 -8.97 -3.23
C ILE A 109 8.22 -7.98 -2.14
N ILE A 110 6.98 -8.10 -1.65
CA ILE A 110 6.43 -7.27 -0.57
C ILE A 110 7.25 -7.48 0.71
N GLY A 111 7.60 -8.73 1.04
CA GLY A 111 8.45 -9.03 2.19
C GLY A 111 9.84 -8.37 2.09
N GLN A 112 10.41 -8.30 0.89
CA GLN A 112 11.72 -7.68 0.67
C GLN A 112 11.67 -6.14 0.75
N ILE A 113 10.60 -5.51 0.24
CA ILE A 113 10.45 -4.05 0.26
C ILE A 113 10.03 -3.55 1.66
N HIS A 114 9.06 -4.22 2.27
CA HIS A 114 8.45 -3.77 3.53
C HIS A 114 9.02 -4.47 4.77
N GLY A 115 9.91 -5.46 4.61
CA GLY A 115 10.47 -6.29 5.69
C GLY A 115 9.48 -7.30 6.29
N HIS A 116 8.20 -6.96 6.32
CA HIS A 116 7.12 -7.80 6.84
C HIS A 116 5.94 -7.83 5.88
N THR A 117 5.40 -9.01 5.62
CA THR A 117 4.18 -9.20 4.82
C THR A 117 2.90 -8.94 5.62
N ARG A 118 3.01 -8.76 6.94
CA ARG A 118 1.89 -8.47 7.84
C ARG A 118 2.24 -7.28 8.72
N HIS A 119 1.42 -6.23 8.67
CA HIS A 119 1.57 -5.07 9.52
C HIS A 119 1.19 -5.42 10.96
N THR A 120 2.12 -5.41 11.92
CA THR A 120 1.84 -5.69 13.35
C THR A 120 1.61 -4.42 14.18
N GLY A 121 1.80 -3.23 13.60
CA GLY A 121 1.75 -1.94 14.30
C GLY A 121 0.35 -1.36 14.54
N LYS A 122 0.33 -0.06 14.83
CA LYS A 122 -0.88 0.73 15.17
C LYS A 122 -1.97 0.54 14.12
N ALA A 123 -3.18 0.23 14.57
CA ALA A 123 -4.36 0.19 13.72
C ALA A 123 -5.09 1.54 13.79
N PRO A 124 -5.57 2.10 12.67
CA PRO A 124 -6.29 3.38 12.65
C PRO A 124 -7.56 3.29 13.50
N VAL A 125 -7.93 4.36 14.23
CA VAL A 125 -9.02 4.32 15.21
C VAL A 125 -10.37 3.90 14.60
N ARG A 126 -10.69 4.38 13.39
CA ARG A 126 -11.95 4.08 12.70
C ARG A 126 -12.08 2.63 12.21
N SER A 127 -11.00 2.02 11.73
CA SER A 127 -11.02 0.63 11.19
C SER A 127 -10.34 -0.38 12.13
N GLY A 128 -9.76 0.10 13.22
CA GLY A 128 -8.87 -0.67 14.08
C GLY A 128 -9.61 -1.70 14.92
N ASN A 129 -10.87 -1.42 15.29
CA ASN A 129 -11.71 -2.39 15.98
C ASN A 129 -11.98 -3.60 15.07
N ALA A 130 -12.46 -3.37 13.84
CA ALA A 130 -12.69 -4.46 12.88
C ALA A 130 -11.42 -5.29 12.59
N ILE A 131 -10.26 -4.63 12.46
CA ILE A 131 -8.97 -5.31 12.25
C ILE A 131 -8.55 -6.11 13.50
N ARG A 132 -8.76 -5.57 14.71
CA ARG A 132 -8.47 -6.28 15.97
C ARG A 132 -9.35 -7.51 16.14
N PHE A 133 -10.66 -7.36 15.98
CA PHE A 133 -11.62 -8.47 16.03
C PHE A 133 -11.27 -9.58 15.03
N ARG A 134 -10.96 -9.19 13.78
CA ARG A 134 -10.54 -10.17 12.76
C ARG A 134 -9.28 -10.92 13.16
N ARG A 135 -8.28 -10.25 13.74
CA ARG A 135 -7.03 -10.90 14.21
C ARG A 135 -7.29 -11.85 15.37
N GLU A 136 -8.11 -11.44 16.33
CA GLU A 136 -8.47 -12.25 17.50
C GLU A 136 -9.26 -13.50 17.08
N LEU A 137 -10.18 -13.36 16.13
CA LEU A 137 -10.90 -14.49 15.54
C LEU A 137 -9.96 -15.44 14.79
N GLU A 138 -9.02 -14.91 13.99
CA GLU A 138 -8.02 -15.74 13.30
C GLU A 138 -7.14 -16.52 14.29
N SER A 139 -6.70 -15.91 15.38
CA SER A 139 -5.92 -16.62 16.42
C SER A 139 -6.73 -17.68 17.13
N LEU A 140 -7.95 -17.36 17.58
CA LEU A 140 -8.80 -18.33 18.28
C LEU A 140 -9.18 -19.52 17.38
N ARG A 141 -9.39 -19.30 16.08
CA ARG A 141 -9.63 -20.39 15.12
C ARG A 141 -8.41 -21.28 14.92
N ALA A 142 -7.19 -20.72 14.98
CA ALA A 142 -5.97 -21.51 14.94
C ALA A 142 -5.80 -22.32 16.24
N ASP A 143 -6.05 -21.69 17.40
CA ASP A 143 -5.98 -22.35 18.71
C ASP A 143 -7.01 -23.47 18.82
N LEU A 144 -8.23 -23.25 18.34
CA LEU A 144 -9.27 -24.28 18.30
C LEU A 144 -8.82 -25.52 17.52
N LYS A 145 -8.23 -25.32 16.33
CA LYS A 145 -7.69 -26.43 15.53
C LYS A 145 -6.60 -27.19 16.28
N ARG A 146 -5.67 -26.46 16.90
CA ARG A 146 -4.59 -27.04 17.70
C ARG A 146 -5.11 -27.86 18.88
N LEU A 147 -6.11 -27.35 19.61
CA LEU A 147 -6.70 -28.05 20.76
C LEU A 147 -7.45 -29.32 20.35
N ILE A 148 -8.08 -29.31 19.17
CA ILE A 148 -8.71 -30.51 18.60
C ILE A 148 -7.66 -31.56 18.24
N GLU A 149 -6.55 -31.15 17.62
CA GLU A 149 -5.42 -32.04 17.28
C GLU A 149 -4.75 -32.64 18.54
N LEU A 150 -4.76 -31.91 19.65
CA LEU A 150 -4.26 -32.36 20.95
C LEU A 150 -5.30 -33.13 21.78
N GLU A 151 -6.51 -33.36 21.25
CA GLU A 151 -7.62 -34.02 21.93
C GLU A 151 -8.08 -33.33 23.24
N GLU A 152 -7.76 -32.04 23.40
CA GLU A 152 -8.18 -31.24 24.55
C GLU A 152 -9.60 -30.67 24.35
N TYR A 153 -10.60 -31.54 24.30
CA TYR A 153 -11.97 -31.19 23.93
C TYR A 153 -12.64 -30.17 24.88
N GLU A 154 -12.31 -30.19 26.17
CA GLU A 154 -12.86 -29.23 27.14
C GLU A 154 -12.37 -27.80 26.86
N GLN A 155 -11.08 -27.65 26.55
CA GLN A 155 -10.51 -26.36 26.20
C GLN A 155 -10.99 -25.91 24.82
N ALA A 156 -11.08 -26.83 23.86
CA ALA A 156 -11.64 -26.56 22.54
C ALA A 156 -13.09 -26.03 22.62
N ALA A 157 -13.91 -26.57 23.52
CA ALA A 157 -15.27 -26.08 23.76
C ALA A 157 -15.26 -24.62 24.27
N LYS A 158 -14.39 -24.29 25.23
CA LYS A 158 -14.24 -22.91 25.75
C LYS A 158 -13.82 -21.94 24.64
N VAL A 159 -12.85 -22.32 23.80
CA VAL A 159 -12.39 -21.49 22.67
C VAL A 159 -13.48 -21.33 21.62
N ARG A 160 -14.22 -22.39 21.29
CA ARG A 160 -15.36 -22.34 20.36
C ARG A 160 -16.44 -21.38 20.84
N ASP A 161 -16.79 -21.43 22.11
CA ASP A 161 -17.83 -20.56 22.67
C ASP A 161 -17.34 -19.09 22.71
N ARG A 162 -16.04 -18.85 22.93
CA ARG A 162 -15.44 -17.52 22.81
C ARG A 162 -15.48 -16.98 21.38
N ILE A 163 -15.23 -17.82 20.37
CA ILE A 163 -15.36 -17.43 18.95
C ILE A 163 -16.79 -16.97 18.67
N ARG A 164 -17.80 -17.72 19.12
CA ARG A 164 -19.21 -17.35 18.94
C ARG A 164 -19.57 -16.02 19.58
N GLN A 165 -19.06 -15.75 20.78
CA GLN A 165 -19.28 -14.47 21.47
C GLN A 165 -18.68 -13.30 20.69
N LEU A 166 -17.43 -13.42 20.25
CA LEU A 166 -16.76 -12.37 19.47
C LEU A 166 -17.42 -12.13 18.11
N GLU A 167 -17.90 -13.19 17.44
CA GLU A 167 -18.66 -13.05 16.18
C GLU A 167 -20.00 -12.31 16.42
N ALA A 168 -20.67 -12.57 17.54
CA ALA A 168 -21.89 -11.86 17.91
C ALA A 168 -21.63 -10.38 18.25
N GLU A 169 -20.57 -10.08 19.02
CA GLU A 169 -20.14 -8.72 19.31
C GLU A 169 -19.83 -7.93 18.04
N GLN A 170 -19.16 -8.56 17.05
CA GLN A 170 -18.86 -7.93 15.77
C GLN A 170 -20.12 -7.58 14.96
N GLN A 171 -21.13 -8.46 14.96
CA GLN A 171 -22.40 -8.21 14.26
C GLN A 171 -23.17 -7.05 14.90
N MET A 172 -23.15 -6.93 16.22
CA MET A 172 -23.82 -5.83 16.94
C MET A 172 -23.13 -4.48 16.67
N HIS A 173 -21.79 -4.44 16.65
CA HIS A 173 -21.04 -3.21 16.35
C HIS A 173 -21.09 -2.81 14.86
N GLY A 174 -21.22 -3.77 13.93
CA GLY A 174 -21.39 -3.49 12.50
C GLY A 174 -22.72 -2.80 12.15
N ALA A 175 -23.79 -3.06 12.91
CA ALA A 175 -25.10 -2.46 12.70
C ALA A 175 -25.22 -1.00 13.19
N ALA A 176 -24.33 -0.56 14.09
CA ALA A 176 -24.32 0.82 14.60
C ALA A 176 -23.61 1.79 13.64
N GLY A 177 -22.55 1.35 12.95
CA GLY A 177 -21.79 2.19 12.02
C GLY A 177 -22.51 2.51 10.70
N GLN A 178 -23.53 1.73 10.34
CA GLN A 178 -24.31 1.97 9.11
C GLN A 178 -25.38 3.06 9.26
N ARG A 179 -25.70 3.50 10.49
CA ARG A 179 -26.70 4.56 10.74
C ARG A 179 -26.11 5.97 10.69
N GLU A 180 -24.79 6.13 10.83
CA GLU A 180 -24.13 7.44 10.78
C GLU A 180 -23.82 7.90 9.34
N ASP A 181 -23.76 6.97 8.38
CA ASP A 181 -23.47 7.28 6.97
C ASP A 181 -24.71 7.75 6.18
N GLU A 182 -25.95 7.47 6.65
CA GLU A 182 -27.19 7.93 6.00
C GLU A 182 -27.52 9.40 6.34
N ASP A 183 -27.14 9.90 7.53
CA ASP A 183 -27.41 11.29 7.94
C ASP A 183 -26.43 12.31 7.31
N GLY A 184 -25.33 11.85 6.71
CA GLY A 184 -24.31 12.69 6.07
C GLY A 184 -24.56 13.05 4.60
N GLN A 185 -25.60 12.48 3.96
CA GLN A 185 -25.91 12.71 2.54
C GLN A 185 -27.05 13.71 2.28
N ALA A 186 -27.66 14.29 3.33
CA ALA A 186 -28.81 15.19 3.19
C ALA A 186 -28.47 16.70 3.14
N THR A 187 -27.19 17.11 3.08
CA THR A 187 -26.79 18.54 2.99
C THR A 187 -25.92 18.82 1.76
N GLY A 188 -26.43 18.46 0.58
CA GLY A 188 -25.78 18.74 -0.71
C GLY A 188 -26.71 19.32 -1.76
N GLY A 189 -27.84 19.90 -1.34
CA GLY A 189 -28.79 20.57 -2.22
C GLY A 189 -28.94 22.03 -1.83
N GLU A 190 -28.81 22.89 -2.84
CA GLU A 190 -29.27 24.28 -2.93
C GLU A 190 -28.30 25.45 -2.67
N GLN A 191 -28.21 26.27 -3.74
CA GLN A 191 -27.89 27.71 -3.83
C GLN A 191 -26.37 28.02 -3.84
N ARG A 192 -25.76 28.61 -4.88
CA ARG A 192 -26.20 29.53 -5.93
C ARG A 192 -25.14 29.60 -7.03
#